data_AF-A0A2H9U6C7-F1
#
_entry.id   AF-A0A2H9U6C7-F1
#
_cell.length_a   1.000
_cell.length_b   1.000
_cell.length_c   1.000
_cell.angle_alpha   90.00
_cell.angle_beta   90.00
_cell.angle_gamma   90.00
#
_symmetry.space_group_name_H-M   'P 1'
#
loop_
_entity.id
_entity.type
_entity.pdbx_description
1 polymer ?
#
loop_
_entity_poly.entity_id
_entity_poly.type
_entity_poly.pdbx_seq_one_letter_code
_entity_poly.pdbx_strand_id
1 'polypeptide(L)'
;MIRPQLWLWLLSALLVMELHAAPTPPDLAARIHYVDSVTGSDGVVKQQEWREKWLRVGAQVWSQRLIPIVLARAYHAAHDAKPGHKHFTHQMAARWVTHSEAGEVQLRYADQWHRQLVEVPAEEYGQVAFTPDWQRIRYLINPALLQQMTPLDEAAPAGARWYQQQAGKQRTRVLWSDQWQIPLVVESASLDGYRSYRMTVTLQAQPSELPWLQLTDYQTLDLRDFFD
;
A
#
# COMPACT_ATOMS: atom_id res chain seq x y z
N MET A 1 -4.49 79.47 -18.94
CA MET A 1 -4.56 78.61 -17.74
C MET A 1 -5.45 77.42 -18.07
N ILE A 2 -4.86 76.24 -18.26
CA ILE A 2 -5.53 75.02 -18.73
C ILE A 2 -5.72 74.10 -17.52
N ARG A 3 -6.95 73.64 -17.27
CA ARG A 3 -7.29 72.60 -16.27
C ARG A 3 -7.32 71.23 -16.96
N PRO A 4 -6.61 70.20 -16.48
CA PRO A 4 -6.82 68.84 -16.95
C PRO A 4 -7.82 68.08 -16.07
N GLN A 5 -8.56 67.19 -16.71
CA GLN A 5 -9.57 66.29 -16.15
C GLN A 5 -8.91 65.09 -15.47
N LEU A 6 -9.45 64.64 -14.33
CA LEU A 6 -9.05 63.40 -13.65
C LEU A 6 -9.81 62.21 -14.21
N TRP A 7 -9.11 61.27 -14.83
CA TRP A 7 -9.64 59.95 -15.21
C TRP A 7 -9.56 58.98 -14.02
N LEU A 8 -10.73 58.48 -13.60
CA LEU A 8 -10.85 57.33 -12.69
C LEU A 8 -10.52 56.05 -13.46
N TRP A 9 -9.53 55.30 -12.99
CA TRP A 9 -9.29 53.92 -13.40
C TRP A 9 -9.95 52.97 -12.39
N LEU A 10 -10.93 52.19 -12.86
CA LEU A 10 -11.49 51.03 -12.16
C LEU A 10 -10.60 49.81 -12.44
N LEU A 11 -9.86 49.33 -11.44
CA LEU A 11 -9.18 48.04 -11.48
C LEU A 11 -10.14 46.93 -11.03
N SER A 12 -10.49 46.04 -11.95
CA SER A 12 -11.15 44.78 -11.67
C SER A 12 -10.13 43.78 -11.09
N ALA A 13 -10.31 43.39 -9.82
CA ALA A 13 -9.51 42.33 -9.21
C ALA A 13 -10.07 40.96 -9.61
N LEU A 14 -9.32 40.22 -10.44
CA LEU A 14 -9.55 38.79 -10.70
C LEU A 14 -8.99 37.99 -9.51
N LEU A 15 -9.87 37.32 -8.77
CA LEU A 15 -9.48 36.35 -7.74
C LEU A 15 -8.97 35.09 -8.45
N VAL A 16 -7.65 34.89 -8.47
CA VAL A 16 -7.05 33.61 -8.89
C VAL A 16 -7.17 32.65 -7.71
N MET A 17 -8.06 31.66 -7.81
CA MET A 17 -8.04 30.53 -6.87
C MET A 17 -6.86 29.64 -7.23
N GLU A 18 -5.77 29.72 -6.44
CA GLU A 18 -4.69 28.75 -6.53
C GLU A 18 -5.20 27.37 -6.10
N LEU A 19 -5.45 26.50 -7.07
CA LEU A 19 -5.59 25.06 -6.87
C LEU A 19 -4.27 24.55 -6.28
N HIS A 20 -4.20 24.51 -4.95
CA HIS A 20 -3.13 23.83 -4.23
C HIS A 20 -3.23 22.34 -4.54
N ALA A 21 -2.38 21.86 -5.45
CA ALA A 21 -2.14 20.44 -5.60
C ALA A 21 -1.71 19.88 -4.23
N ALA A 22 -2.38 18.82 -3.77
CA ALA A 22 -1.99 18.17 -2.53
C ALA A 22 -0.51 17.77 -2.63
N PRO A 23 0.30 18.02 -1.59
CA PRO A 23 1.72 17.73 -1.63
C PRO A 23 1.94 16.25 -1.93
N THR A 24 2.80 15.96 -2.91
CA THR A 24 3.22 14.59 -3.21
C THR A 24 3.85 13.98 -1.96
N PRO A 25 3.36 12.84 -1.43
CA PRO A 25 4.00 12.14 -0.33
C PRO A 25 5.46 11.89 -0.62
N PRO A 26 6.32 11.92 0.42
CA PRO A 26 7.72 11.57 0.25
C PRO A 26 7.86 10.11 -0.17
N ASP A 27 8.88 9.86 -0.99
CA ASP A 27 9.35 8.52 -1.29
C ASP A 27 9.88 7.87 -0.03
N LEU A 28 9.53 6.61 0.21
CA LEU A 28 10.02 5.88 1.39
C LEU A 28 10.12 4.39 1.13
N ALA A 29 11.10 3.78 1.80
CA ALA A 29 11.20 2.34 1.97
C ALA A 29 10.79 1.98 3.40
N ALA A 30 10.12 0.86 3.57
CA ALA A 30 9.68 0.37 4.86
C ALA A 30 9.69 -1.16 4.93
N ARG A 31 9.69 -1.66 6.16
CA ARG A 31 9.36 -3.03 6.50
C ARG A 31 8.03 -3.03 7.22
N ILE A 32 7.11 -3.85 6.75
CA ILE A 32 5.80 -3.99 7.38
C ILE A 32 5.73 -5.35 8.05
N HIS A 33 5.26 -5.37 9.28
CA HIS A 33 5.03 -6.56 10.08
C HIS A 33 3.55 -6.67 10.38
N TYR A 34 2.98 -7.82 10.05
CA TYR A 34 1.56 -8.13 10.24
C TYR A 34 1.43 -9.27 11.24
N VAL A 35 0.51 -9.10 12.19
CA VAL A 35 0.05 -10.15 13.10
C VAL A 35 -1.47 -10.15 13.04
N ASP A 36 -2.07 -11.27 12.63
CA ASP A 36 -3.51 -11.49 12.65
C ASP A 36 -3.83 -12.69 13.54
N SER A 37 -4.84 -12.58 14.37
CA SER A 37 -5.19 -13.59 15.36
C SER A 37 -6.71 -13.74 15.45
N VAL A 38 -7.16 -14.99 15.44
CA VAL A 38 -8.56 -15.36 15.61
C VAL A 38 -8.66 -16.42 16.70
N THR A 39 -9.50 -16.16 17.69
CA THR A 39 -9.86 -17.12 18.75
C THR A 39 -11.14 -17.82 18.34
N GLY A 40 -11.14 -19.16 18.31
CA GLY A 40 -12.34 -19.96 18.09
C GLY A 40 -13.28 -19.95 19.30
N SER A 41 -14.54 -20.37 19.11
CA SER A 41 -15.50 -20.52 20.21
C SER A 41 -15.08 -21.60 21.23
N ASP A 42 -14.17 -22.48 20.84
CA ASP A 42 -13.51 -23.48 21.67
C ASP A 42 -12.30 -22.92 22.45
N GLY A 43 -12.01 -21.62 22.32
CA GLY A 43 -10.88 -20.95 22.96
C GLY A 43 -9.54 -21.15 22.24
N VAL A 44 -9.51 -21.83 21.08
CA VAL A 44 -8.27 -22.06 20.33
C VAL A 44 -7.87 -20.81 19.55
N VAL A 45 -6.64 -20.34 19.75
CA VAL A 45 -6.08 -19.19 19.04
C VAL A 45 -5.32 -19.65 17.80
N LYS A 46 -5.68 -19.10 16.64
CA LYS A 46 -4.91 -19.20 15.39
C LYS A 46 -4.28 -17.85 15.10
N GLN A 47 -2.95 -17.82 15.02
CA GLN A 47 -2.20 -16.61 14.69
C GLN A 47 -1.45 -16.78 13.37
N GLN A 48 -1.48 -15.75 12.53
CA GLN A 48 -0.68 -15.62 11.33
C GLN A 48 0.26 -14.43 11.50
N GLU A 49 1.55 -14.64 11.19
CA GLU A 49 2.58 -13.61 11.20
C GLU A 49 3.30 -13.61 9.85
N TRP A 50 3.45 -12.43 9.25
CA TRP A 50 4.29 -12.26 8.07
C TRP A 50 4.86 -10.85 7.99
N ARG A 51 5.88 -10.70 7.13
CA ARG A 51 6.54 -9.42 6.90
C ARG A 51 6.65 -9.13 5.41
N GLU A 52 6.67 -7.86 5.09
CA GLU A 52 6.84 -7.38 3.72
C GLU A 52 7.92 -6.30 3.65
N LYS A 53 8.67 -6.28 2.55
CA LYS A 53 9.33 -5.06 2.08
C LYS A 53 8.28 -4.22 1.38
N TRP A 54 8.28 -2.93 1.64
CA TRP A 54 7.40 -1.98 0.98
C TRP A 54 8.18 -0.76 0.53
N LEU A 55 7.93 -0.28 -0.67
CA LEU A 55 8.60 0.87 -1.25
C LEU A 55 7.57 1.69 -2.02
N ARG A 56 7.54 2.99 -1.76
CA ARG A 56 6.80 3.97 -2.55
C ARG A 56 7.78 4.96 -3.14
N VAL A 57 7.73 5.11 -4.46
CA VAL A 57 8.50 6.11 -5.20
C VAL A 57 7.59 6.72 -6.26
N GLY A 58 7.33 8.02 -6.16
CA GLY A 58 6.43 8.75 -7.06
C GLY A 58 5.02 8.14 -7.15
N ALA A 59 4.67 7.66 -8.34
CA ALA A 59 3.38 7.04 -8.65
C ALA A 59 3.45 5.50 -8.67
N GLN A 60 4.40 4.91 -7.95
CA GLN A 60 4.63 3.46 -7.95
C GLN A 60 4.76 2.94 -6.51
N VAL A 61 4.26 1.73 -6.29
CA VAL A 61 4.37 0.99 -5.04
C VAL A 61 4.86 -0.42 -5.32
N TRP A 62 5.86 -0.85 -4.58
CA TRP A 62 6.38 -2.21 -4.58
C TRP A 62 6.17 -2.84 -3.21
N SER A 63 5.60 -4.04 -3.15
CA SER A 63 5.45 -4.81 -1.92
C SER A 63 5.83 -6.28 -2.14
N GLN A 64 6.69 -6.84 -1.28
CA GLN A 64 7.17 -8.21 -1.42
C GLN A 64 7.20 -8.91 -0.07
N ARG A 65 6.64 -10.11 0.01
CA ARG A 65 6.70 -10.93 1.22
C ARG A 65 8.13 -11.39 1.50
N LEU A 66 8.54 -11.24 2.76
CA LEU A 66 9.82 -11.73 3.26
C LEU A 66 9.71 -13.22 3.59
N ILE A 67 9.84 -14.06 2.57
CA ILE A 67 9.81 -15.51 2.71
C ILE A 67 11.24 -16.02 2.96
N PRO A 68 11.46 -16.84 4.00
CA PRO A 68 12.75 -17.51 4.20
C PRO A 68 13.14 -18.33 2.95
N ILE A 69 14.37 -18.16 2.48
CA ILE A 69 14.84 -18.78 1.22
C ILE A 69 14.68 -20.30 1.21
N VAL A 70 14.82 -20.96 2.37
CA VAL A 70 14.65 -22.42 2.49
C VAL A 70 13.20 -22.82 2.23
N LEU A 71 12.23 -22.03 2.70
CA LEU A 71 10.81 -22.28 2.45
C LEU A 71 10.45 -22.00 0.99
N ALA A 72 10.95 -20.91 0.41
CA ALA A 72 10.74 -20.62 -1.01
C ALA A 72 11.29 -21.76 -1.89
N ARG A 73 12.51 -22.23 -1.63
CA ARG A 73 13.12 -23.37 -2.36
C ARG A 73 12.28 -24.64 -2.23
N ALA A 74 11.86 -24.99 -1.03
CA ALA A 74 11.05 -26.18 -0.80
C ALA A 74 9.70 -26.09 -1.51
N TYR A 75 9.07 -24.92 -1.48
CA TYR A 75 7.84 -24.64 -2.19
C TYR A 75 8.00 -24.85 -3.71
N HIS A 76 8.97 -24.16 -4.33
CA HIS A 76 9.22 -24.28 -5.76
C HIS A 76 9.61 -25.69 -6.18
N ALA A 77 10.45 -26.39 -5.40
CA ALA A 77 10.79 -27.78 -5.68
C ALA A 77 9.55 -28.71 -5.70
N ALA A 78 8.57 -28.47 -4.82
CA ALA A 78 7.34 -29.26 -4.76
C ALA A 78 6.29 -28.84 -5.80
N HIS A 79 6.23 -27.54 -6.10
CA HIS A 79 5.27 -26.95 -7.03
C HIS A 79 5.66 -27.20 -8.48
N ASP A 80 6.93 -26.94 -8.83
CA ASP A 80 7.42 -26.98 -10.21
C ASP A 80 7.67 -28.42 -10.70
N ALA A 81 7.77 -29.38 -9.77
CA ALA A 81 7.95 -30.80 -10.08
C ALA A 81 6.67 -31.51 -10.55
N LYS A 82 5.51 -30.83 -10.57
CA LYS A 82 4.23 -31.42 -10.98
C LYS A 82 3.87 -31.00 -12.41
N PRO A 83 3.99 -31.90 -13.42
CA PRO A 83 3.55 -31.59 -14.78
C PRO A 83 2.04 -31.32 -14.81
N GLY A 84 1.61 -30.26 -15.48
CA GLY A 84 0.19 -29.93 -15.68
C GLY A 84 -0.47 -29.04 -14.63
N HIS A 85 0.29 -28.42 -13.72
CA HIS A 85 -0.22 -27.45 -12.74
C HIS A 85 0.63 -26.17 -12.73
N LYS A 86 0.55 -25.35 -13.79
CA LYS A 86 1.21 -24.04 -13.81
C LYS A 86 0.34 -22.96 -13.17
N HIS A 87 0.04 -23.08 -11.88
CA HIS A 87 -0.65 -21.99 -11.18
C HIS A 87 0.34 -20.92 -10.76
N PHE A 88 0.06 -19.67 -11.13
CA PHE A 88 0.85 -18.54 -10.64
C PHE A 88 0.57 -18.26 -9.17
N THR A 89 1.57 -18.52 -8.32
CA THR A 89 1.46 -18.24 -6.87
C THR A 89 1.97 -16.84 -6.56
N HIS A 90 1.10 -15.86 -6.81
CA HIS A 90 1.38 -14.43 -6.66
C HIS A 90 1.92 -14.02 -5.29
N GLN A 91 1.65 -14.78 -4.22
CA GLN A 91 2.16 -14.50 -2.87
C GLN A 91 3.68 -14.78 -2.73
N MET A 92 4.28 -15.55 -3.64
CA MET A 92 5.74 -15.78 -3.72
C MET A 92 6.45 -14.68 -4.52
N ALA A 93 5.71 -13.93 -5.35
CA ALA A 93 6.24 -12.86 -6.19
C ALA A 93 6.17 -11.49 -5.50
N ALA A 94 6.95 -10.53 -6.00
CA ALA A 94 6.82 -9.15 -5.57
C ALA A 94 5.70 -8.46 -6.35
N ARG A 95 4.79 -7.79 -5.65
CA ARG A 95 3.73 -6.99 -6.26
C ARG A 95 4.26 -5.61 -6.61
N TRP A 96 4.06 -5.19 -7.85
CA TRP A 96 4.37 -3.88 -8.37
C TRP A 96 3.10 -3.21 -8.90
N VAL A 97 2.73 -2.10 -8.29
CA VAL A 97 1.56 -1.30 -8.68
C VAL A 97 2.05 0.04 -9.20
N THR A 98 1.56 0.44 -10.35
CA THR A 98 1.80 1.77 -10.94
C THR A 98 0.49 2.49 -11.16
N HIS A 99 0.51 3.81 -10.98
CA HIS A 99 -0.64 4.68 -11.21
C HIS A 99 -0.28 5.70 -12.29
N SER A 100 -1.07 5.73 -13.37
CA SER A 100 -0.87 6.69 -14.47
C SER A 100 -1.40 8.08 -14.11
N GLU A 101 -1.01 9.09 -14.88
CA GLU A 101 -1.58 10.44 -14.75
C GLU A 101 -3.09 10.47 -15.08
N ALA A 102 -3.56 9.54 -15.92
CA ALA A 102 -4.97 9.38 -16.27
C ALA A 102 -5.81 8.70 -15.15
N GLY A 103 -5.18 8.28 -14.06
CA GLY A 103 -5.85 7.63 -12.92
C GLY A 103 -5.92 6.11 -13.01
N GLU A 104 -5.27 5.50 -14.00
CA GLU A 104 -5.28 4.05 -14.18
C GLU A 104 -4.30 3.37 -13.22
N VAL A 105 -4.77 2.33 -12.54
CA VAL A 105 -3.95 1.47 -11.70
C VAL A 105 -3.59 0.22 -12.50
N GLN A 106 -2.30 -0.03 -12.68
CA GLN A 106 -1.77 -1.25 -13.30
C GLN A 106 -1.11 -2.13 -12.23
N LEU A 107 -1.45 -3.42 -12.24
CA LEU A 107 -0.86 -4.43 -11.37
C LEU A 107 0.06 -5.36 -12.18
N ARG A 108 1.27 -5.56 -11.65
CA ARG A 108 2.24 -6.55 -12.11
C ARG A 108 2.80 -7.32 -10.92
N TYR A 109 3.26 -8.54 -11.17
CA TYR A 109 4.04 -9.31 -10.22
C TYR A 109 5.40 -9.67 -10.82
N ALA A 110 6.47 -9.30 -10.12
CA ALA A 110 7.82 -9.72 -10.46
C ALA A 110 8.14 -11.02 -9.73
N ASP A 111 8.13 -12.13 -10.46
CA ASP A 111 8.56 -13.44 -10.01
C ASP A 111 10.07 -13.59 -10.25
N GLN A 112 10.83 -13.37 -9.18
CA GLN A 112 12.28 -13.48 -9.22
C GLN A 112 12.76 -14.93 -9.43
N TRP A 113 11.98 -15.93 -8.99
CA TRP A 113 12.38 -17.33 -9.08
C TRP A 113 12.35 -17.82 -10.52
N HIS A 114 11.27 -17.49 -11.23
CA HIS A 114 11.11 -17.85 -12.64
C HIS A 114 11.63 -16.80 -13.62
N ARG A 115 12.08 -15.63 -13.14
CA ARG A 115 12.47 -14.45 -13.94
C ARG A 115 11.33 -14.01 -14.87
N GLN A 116 10.14 -13.88 -14.30
CA GLN A 116 8.92 -13.52 -15.03
C GLN A 116 8.30 -12.25 -14.46
N LEU A 117 7.83 -11.37 -15.36
CA LEU A 117 7.00 -10.23 -15.03
C LEU A 117 5.57 -10.55 -15.45
N VAL A 118 4.72 -10.91 -14.50
CA VAL A 118 3.34 -11.30 -14.75
C VAL A 118 2.45 -10.07 -14.67
N GLU A 119 1.90 -9.66 -15.81
CA GLU A 119 0.91 -8.60 -15.89
C GLU A 119 -0.47 -9.15 -15.51
N VAL A 120 -1.23 -8.37 -14.75
CA VAL A 120 -2.59 -8.75 -14.37
C VAL A 120 -3.57 -7.81 -15.06
N PRO A 121 -4.35 -8.28 -16.03
CA PRO A 121 -5.44 -7.50 -16.61
C PRO A 121 -6.46 -7.10 -15.54
N ALA A 122 -7.13 -5.95 -15.71
CA ALA A 122 -8.05 -5.42 -14.72
C ALA A 122 -9.22 -6.39 -14.43
N GLU A 123 -9.67 -7.14 -15.44
CA GLU A 123 -10.67 -8.19 -15.31
C GLU A 123 -10.23 -9.35 -14.39
N GLU A 124 -8.93 -9.58 -14.23
CA GLU A 124 -8.38 -10.66 -13.42
C GLU A 124 -7.90 -10.22 -12.02
N TYR A 125 -8.10 -8.95 -11.63
CA TYR A 125 -7.76 -8.48 -10.28
C TYR A 125 -8.39 -9.34 -9.17
N GLY A 126 -9.59 -9.88 -9.41
CA GLY A 126 -10.25 -10.81 -8.50
C GLY A 126 -9.48 -12.10 -8.25
N GLN A 127 -8.78 -12.64 -9.26
CA GLN A 127 -8.03 -13.91 -9.16
C GLN A 127 -6.86 -13.84 -8.18
N VAL A 128 -6.34 -12.63 -7.96
CA VAL A 128 -5.21 -12.35 -7.08
C VAL A 128 -5.61 -11.53 -5.85
N ALA A 129 -6.91 -11.48 -5.55
CA ALA A 129 -7.49 -10.73 -4.43
C ALA A 129 -7.02 -9.26 -4.37
N PHE A 130 -6.86 -8.63 -5.53
CA PHE A 130 -6.46 -7.24 -5.64
C PHE A 130 -7.68 -6.31 -5.80
N THR A 131 -7.63 -5.18 -5.12
CA THR A 131 -8.59 -4.08 -5.29
C THR A 131 -7.81 -2.84 -5.68
N PRO A 132 -8.14 -2.17 -6.81
CA PRO A 132 -7.39 -1.02 -7.33
C PRO A 132 -7.69 0.29 -6.56
N ASP A 133 -7.62 0.26 -5.23
CA ASP A 133 -7.72 1.45 -4.38
C ASP A 133 -6.34 2.11 -4.25
N TRP A 134 -6.05 3.05 -5.14
CA TRP A 134 -4.77 3.74 -5.17
C TRP A 134 -4.43 4.45 -3.86
N GLN A 135 -5.42 5.06 -3.20
CA GLN A 135 -5.20 5.75 -1.92
C GLN A 135 -4.74 4.75 -0.86
N ARG A 136 -5.43 3.62 -0.72
CA ARG A 136 -5.01 2.56 0.20
C ARG A 136 -3.65 1.96 -0.17
N ILE A 137 -3.37 1.75 -1.45
CA ILE A 137 -2.10 1.16 -1.90
C ILE A 137 -0.93 2.12 -1.60
N ARG A 138 -1.10 3.41 -1.88
CA ARG A 138 -0.07 4.44 -1.73
C ARG A 138 0.20 4.83 -0.28
N TYR A 139 -0.82 4.80 0.57
CA TYR A 139 -0.72 5.29 1.95
C TYR A 139 -0.91 4.18 3.00
N LEU A 140 -0.98 2.90 2.58
CA LEU A 140 -1.29 1.68 3.35
C LEU A 140 -2.72 1.62 3.94
N ILE A 141 -3.30 2.77 4.24
CA ILE A 141 -4.72 2.99 4.53
C ILE A 141 -5.20 4.18 3.71
N ASN A 142 -6.51 4.31 3.45
CA ASN A 142 -7.03 5.53 2.83
C ASN A 142 -6.98 6.69 3.86
N PRO A 143 -6.21 7.77 3.62
CA PRO A 143 -6.06 8.87 4.59
C PRO A 143 -7.39 9.58 4.92
N ALA A 144 -8.37 9.55 4.02
CA ALA A 144 -9.69 10.11 4.26
C ALA A 144 -10.42 9.44 5.45
N LEU A 145 -10.04 8.21 5.80
CA LEU A 145 -10.58 7.52 6.99
C LEU A 145 -10.25 8.28 8.28
N LEU A 146 -9.08 8.93 8.36
CA LEU A 146 -8.64 9.63 9.58
C LEU A 146 -9.59 10.78 9.96
N GLN A 147 -10.26 11.39 8.98
CA GLN A 147 -11.24 12.46 9.22
C GLN A 147 -12.48 11.96 9.97
N GLN A 148 -12.74 10.65 9.93
CA GLN A 148 -13.86 10.00 10.60
C GLN A 148 -13.44 9.40 11.96
N MET A 149 -12.17 9.49 12.31
CA MET A 149 -11.61 8.95 13.55
C MET A 149 -11.43 10.05 14.59
N THR A 150 -11.57 9.69 15.86
CA THR A 150 -11.27 10.58 16.99
C THR A 150 -9.76 10.64 17.20
N PRO A 151 -9.12 11.81 17.12
CA PRO A 151 -7.71 11.95 17.51
C PRO A 151 -7.57 11.74 19.02
N LEU A 152 -6.51 11.06 19.43
CA LEU A 152 -6.22 10.78 20.83
C LEU A 152 -5.06 11.65 21.31
N ASP A 153 -5.14 12.09 22.57
CA ASP A 153 -4.04 12.76 23.28
C ASP A 153 -3.15 11.72 23.97
N GLU A 154 -2.59 10.82 23.17
CA GLU A 154 -1.67 9.77 23.60
C GLU A 154 -0.25 10.09 23.13
N ALA A 155 0.75 9.67 23.93
CA ALA A 155 2.15 9.84 23.56
C ALA A 155 2.44 9.17 22.21
N ALA A 156 3.05 9.94 21.32
CA ALA A 156 3.42 9.53 19.97
C ALA A 156 4.78 10.13 19.59
N PRO A 157 5.51 9.50 18.64
CA PRO A 157 6.69 10.12 18.05
C PRO A 157 6.39 11.51 17.45
N ALA A 158 7.41 12.35 17.34
CA ALA A 158 7.28 13.66 16.72
C ALA A 158 6.73 13.53 15.28
N GLY A 159 5.75 14.36 14.93
CA GLY A 159 5.08 14.31 13.63
C GLY A 159 4.16 13.09 13.44
N ALA A 160 3.74 12.45 14.53
CA ALA A 160 2.74 11.39 14.52
C ALA A 160 1.65 11.61 15.57
N ARG A 161 0.46 11.04 15.32
CA ARG A 161 -0.70 11.13 16.21
C ARG A 161 -1.53 9.84 16.17
N TRP A 162 -2.06 9.44 17.32
CA TRP A 162 -3.03 8.35 17.43
C TRP A 162 -4.44 8.82 17.06
N TYR A 163 -5.16 7.95 16.34
CA TYR A 163 -6.56 8.08 15.99
C TYR A 163 -7.29 6.81 16.37
N GLN A 164 -8.55 6.90 16.79
CA GLN A 164 -9.40 5.75 17.08
C GLN A 164 -10.78 5.89 16.48
N GLN A 165 -11.33 4.78 16.04
CA GLN A 165 -12.74 4.64 15.70
C GLN A 165 -13.27 3.34 16.29
N GLN A 166 -14.52 3.38 16.73
CA GLN A 166 -15.27 2.18 17.06
C GLN A 166 -16.44 2.07 16.09
N ALA A 167 -16.56 0.93 15.43
CA ALA A 167 -17.66 0.61 14.53
C ALA A 167 -18.30 -0.70 14.99
N GLY A 168 -19.49 -0.61 15.57
CA GLY A 168 -20.16 -1.77 16.19
C GLY A 168 -19.29 -2.41 17.29
N LYS A 169 -18.99 -3.71 17.12
CA LYS A 169 -18.14 -4.50 18.03
C LYS A 169 -16.64 -4.48 17.66
N GLN A 170 -16.22 -3.59 16.76
CA GLN A 170 -14.82 -3.51 16.34
C GLN A 170 -14.25 -2.14 16.73
N ARG A 171 -13.02 -2.15 17.26
CA ARG A 171 -12.24 -0.96 17.54
C ARG A 171 -11.00 -0.96 16.66
N THR A 172 -10.75 0.16 16.00
CA THR A 172 -9.57 0.38 15.17
C THR A 172 -8.80 1.58 15.68
N ARG A 173 -7.48 1.45 15.82
CA ARG A 173 -6.55 2.52 16.18
C ARG A 173 -5.49 2.65 15.10
N VAL A 174 -5.10 3.88 14.82
CA VAL A 174 -4.08 4.20 13.82
C VAL A 174 -3.11 5.20 14.43
N LEU A 175 -1.83 4.84 14.51
CA LEU A 175 -0.75 5.80 14.72
C LEU A 175 -0.32 6.33 13.36
N TRP A 176 -0.74 7.53 13.02
CA TRP A 176 -0.46 8.15 11.72
C TRP A 176 0.77 9.05 11.80
N SER A 177 1.64 9.01 10.79
CA SER A 177 2.72 9.98 10.60
C SER A 177 2.37 11.00 9.53
N ASP A 178 2.32 12.28 9.90
CA ASP A 178 2.05 13.38 8.96
C ASP A 178 3.22 13.59 7.99
N GLN A 179 4.46 13.44 8.48
CA GLN A 179 5.67 13.57 7.66
C GLN A 179 5.70 12.54 6.53
N TRP A 180 5.45 11.27 6.84
CA TRP A 180 5.57 10.18 5.87
C TRP A 180 4.25 9.85 5.17
N GLN A 181 3.14 10.43 5.64
CA GLN A 181 1.79 10.15 5.17
C GLN A 181 1.51 8.64 5.11
N ILE A 182 1.81 7.94 6.21
CA ILE A 182 1.53 6.51 6.36
C ILE A 182 1.18 6.22 7.82
N PRO A 183 0.47 5.11 8.10
CA PRO A 183 0.40 4.60 9.45
C PRO A 183 1.75 4.02 9.87
N LEU A 184 2.21 4.34 11.07
CA LEU A 184 3.30 3.62 11.74
C LEU A 184 2.78 2.37 12.45
N VAL A 185 1.54 2.43 12.94
CA VAL A 185 0.82 1.29 13.53
C VAL A 185 -0.65 1.33 13.12
N VAL A 186 -1.22 0.19 12.76
CA VAL A 186 -2.67 -0.02 12.68
C VAL A 186 -3.02 -1.18 13.59
N GLU A 187 -3.98 -0.97 14.47
CA GLU A 187 -4.53 -1.99 15.35
C GLU A 187 -6.01 -2.10 15.08
N SER A 188 -6.53 -3.33 14.97
CA SER A 188 -7.96 -3.56 14.97
C SER A 188 -8.26 -4.75 15.87
N ALA A 189 -9.27 -4.65 16.71
CA ALA A 189 -9.67 -5.74 17.58
C ALA A 189 -11.19 -5.76 17.72
N SER A 190 -11.76 -6.96 17.79
CA SER A 190 -13.13 -7.11 18.24
C SER A 190 -13.19 -6.87 19.76
N LEU A 191 -14.24 -6.19 20.23
CA LEU A 191 -14.42 -5.85 21.64
C LEU A 191 -14.64 -7.08 22.53
N ASP A 192 -15.03 -8.20 21.93
CA ASP A 192 -15.18 -9.51 22.56
C ASP A 192 -13.88 -10.35 22.53
N GLY A 193 -12.79 -9.84 21.95
CA GLY A 193 -11.48 -10.50 21.95
C GLY A 193 -11.32 -11.66 20.95
N TYR A 194 -12.34 -11.94 20.14
CA TYR A 194 -12.29 -13.02 19.14
C TYR A 194 -11.33 -12.76 17.98
N ARG A 195 -11.06 -11.49 17.65
CA ARG A 195 -10.21 -11.11 16.52
C ARG A 195 -9.29 -9.98 16.91
N SER A 196 -8.03 -10.06 16.51
CA SER A 196 -7.10 -8.95 16.61
C SER A 196 -6.13 -8.94 15.44
N TYR A 197 -5.89 -7.75 14.91
CA TYR A 197 -4.96 -7.47 13.83
C TYR A 197 -4.03 -6.34 14.26
N ARG A 198 -2.74 -6.48 13.95
CA ARG A 198 -1.75 -5.42 14.10
C ARG A 198 -0.83 -5.36 12.89
N MET A 199 -0.75 -4.18 12.30
CA MET A 199 0.26 -3.80 11.31
C MET A 199 1.24 -2.83 11.95
N THR A 200 2.53 -3.10 11.87
CA THR A 200 3.59 -2.18 12.31
C THR A 200 4.49 -1.86 11.13
N VAL A 201 4.77 -0.59 10.91
CA VAL A 201 5.62 -0.10 9.83
C VAL A 201 6.91 0.46 10.41
N THR A 202 8.04 -0.05 9.94
CA THR A 202 9.36 0.41 10.31
C THR A 202 10.04 0.98 9.07
N LEU A 203 10.38 2.27 9.10
CA LEU A 203 11.09 2.93 8.01
C LEU A 203 12.45 2.27 7.76
N GLN A 204 12.87 2.25 6.50
CA GLN A 204 14.14 1.68 6.06
C GLN A 204 14.88 2.72 5.20
N ALA A 205 16.20 2.56 5.06
CA ALA A 205 16.94 3.29 4.04
C ALA A 205 16.40 2.93 2.64
N GLN A 206 16.39 3.92 1.75
CA GLN A 206 16.09 3.69 0.34
C GLN A 206 17.10 2.69 -0.26
N PRO A 207 16.66 1.79 -1.16
CA PRO A 207 17.59 0.91 -1.84
C PRO A 207 18.51 1.72 -2.76
N SER A 208 19.74 1.25 -2.97
CA SER A 208 20.69 1.87 -3.90
C SER A 208 20.23 1.80 -5.36
N GLU A 209 19.37 0.84 -5.68
CA GLU A 209 18.76 0.65 -6.99
C GLU A 209 17.28 0.26 -6.81
N LEU A 210 16.41 0.83 -7.63
CA LEU A 210 14.97 0.56 -7.58
C LEU A 210 14.67 -0.83 -8.15
N PRO A 211 13.78 -1.60 -7.50
CA PRO A 211 13.57 -3.02 -7.85
C PRO A 211 13.04 -3.22 -9.27
N TRP A 212 12.21 -2.30 -9.79
CA TRP A 212 11.68 -2.40 -11.15
C TRP A 212 12.71 -2.13 -12.25
N LEU A 213 13.83 -1.47 -11.95
CA LEU A 213 14.90 -1.28 -12.95
C LEU A 213 15.66 -2.57 -13.24
N GLN A 214 15.61 -3.53 -12.30
CA GLN A 214 16.27 -4.83 -12.39
C GLN A 214 15.44 -5.88 -13.15
N LEU A 215 14.31 -5.49 -13.76
CA LEU A 215 13.37 -6.41 -14.42
C LEU A 215 13.51 -6.46 -15.94
N THR A 216 14.50 -5.77 -16.51
CA THR A 216 14.65 -5.60 -17.97
C THR A 216 14.84 -6.94 -18.71
N ASP A 217 15.35 -7.96 -18.02
CA ASP A 217 15.63 -9.29 -18.55
C ASP A 217 14.60 -10.35 -18.12
N TYR A 218 13.45 -9.92 -17.58
CA TYR A 218 12.34 -10.80 -17.19
C TYR A 218 11.44 -11.07 -18.40
N GLN A 219 10.93 -12.29 -18.51
CA GLN A 219 9.91 -12.61 -19.50
C GLN A 219 8.57 -12.02 -19.05
N THR A 220 7.97 -11.15 -19.86
CA THR A 220 6.60 -10.67 -19.62
C THR A 220 5.59 -11.76 -19.99
N LEU A 221 4.66 -12.04 -19.08
CA LEU A 221 3.56 -12.97 -19.25
C LEU A 221 2.24 -12.31 -18.83
N ASP A 222 1.14 -12.77 -19.38
CA ASP A 222 -0.20 -12.43 -18.89
C ASP A 222 -0.60 -13.42 -17.79
N LEU A 223 -1.31 -12.98 -16.75
CA LEU A 223 -1.81 -13.88 -15.71
C LEU A 223 -2.63 -15.04 -16.30
N ARG A 224 -3.33 -14.82 -17.42
CA ARG A 224 -4.15 -15.83 -18.09
C ARG A 224 -3.33 -16.98 -18.68
N ASP A 225 -2.02 -16.79 -18.92
CA ASP A 225 -1.11 -17.84 -19.36
C ASP A 225 -0.91 -18.96 -18.31
N PHE A 226 -1.45 -18.78 -17.09
CA PHE A 226 -1.37 -19.70 -15.95
C PHE A 226 -2.70 -20.40 -15.64
N PHE A 227 -3.72 -20.26 -16.49
CA PHE A 227 -5.03 -20.88 -16.29
C PHE A 227 -5.19 -22.25 -16.98
N ASP A 228 -4.24 -22.61 -17.85
CA ASP A 228 -4.24 -23.84 -18.67
C ASP A 228 -3.66 -25.08 -17.95
#